data_AF-A0A9X1LS92-F1
#
_entry.id   AF-A0A9X1LS92-F1
#
_cell.length_a   1.000
_cell.length_b   1.000
_cell.length_c   1.000
_cell.angle_alpha   90.00
_cell.angle_beta   90.00
_cell.angle_gamma   90.00
#
_symmetry.space_group_name_H-M   'P 1'
#
loop_
_entity.id
_entity.type
_entity.pdbx_description
1 polymer ?
#
loop_
_entity_poly.entity_id
_entity_poly.type
_entity_poly.pdbx_seq_one_letter_code
_entity_poly.pdbx_strand_id
1 'polypeptide(L)'
;MEQIEAWSEFNVAMVGATAALAGLVIVASSVNIAEIIKSNTLTARLAAAIAALVLAIIVTGVGLVPDVGILSYGVVIGVSTLLAAIFQVHATRVIAHDPDPEHVARVFKAALGFAPITAYAAASLALLFAAPVGLTIAAVGTLLAIVSAIVVSWVALVEVLR
;
A
#
# COMPACT_ATOMS: atom_id res chain seq x y z
N MET A 1 -21.28 -2.03 14.45
CA MET A 1 -20.49 -2.73 15.49
C MET A 1 -20.29 -4.18 15.05
N GLU A 2 -21.35 -4.99 14.95
CA GLU A 2 -21.26 -6.37 14.38
C GLU A 2 -20.53 -6.46 13.04
N GLN A 3 -20.70 -5.45 12.17
CA GLN A 3 -20.14 -5.50 10.83
C GLN A 3 -18.60 -5.45 10.78
N ILE A 4 -17.89 -4.79 11.71
CA ILE A 4 -16.42 -4.78 11.70
C ILE A 4 -15.88 -6.06 12.33
N GLU A 5 -16.53 -6.52 13.40
CA GLU A 5 -16.18 -7.74 14.13
C GLU A 5 -16.26 -8.99 13.23
N ALA A 6 -17.21 -9.02 12.29
CA ALA A 6 -17.30 -10.07 11.27
C ALA A 6 -16.06 -10.20 10.38
N TRP A 7 -15.20 -9.18 10.30
CA TRP A 7 -13.94 -9.18 9.54
C TRP A 7 -12.70 -9.45 10.41
N SER A 8 -12.88 -9.76 11.69
CA SER A 8 -11.78 -9.98 12.64
C SER A 8 -10.75 -11.00 12.11
N GLU A 9 -11.20 -12.18 11.69
CA GLU A 9 -10.32 -13.23 11.15
C GLU A 9 -9.53 -12.76 9.91
N PHE A 10 -10.19 -12.01 9.02
CA PHE A 10 -9.52 -11.42 7.87
C PHE A 10 -8.46 -10.40 8.30
N ASN A 11 -8.82 -9.51 9.24
CA ASN A 11 -7.92 -8.48 9.75
C ASN A 11 -6.70 -9.08 10.47
N VAL A 12 -6.88 -10.13 11.27
CA VAL A 12 -5.77 -10.88 11.92
C VAL A 12 -4.85 -11.50 10.86
N ALA A 13 -5.41 -12.20 9.88
CA ALA A 13 -4.62 -12.83 8.83
C ALA A 13 -3.84 -11.80 8.01
N MET A 14 -4.50 -10.70 7.62
CA MET A 14 -3.90 -9.69 6.76
C MET A 14 -2.91 -8.78 7.49
N VAL A 15 -3.13 -8.42 8.77
CA VAL A 15 -2.15 -7.64 9.54
C VAL A 15 -0.85 -8.44 9.70
N GLY A 16 -0.94 -9.75 9.94
CA GLY A 16 0.23 -10.63 10.00
C GLY A 16 0.94 -10.75 8.65
N ALA A 17 0.20 -11.00 7.57
CA ALA A 17 0.76 -11.14 6.23
C ALA A 17 1.46 -9.85 5.75
N THR A 18 0.81 -8.69 5.94
CA THR A 18 1.36 -7.39 5.53
C THR A 18 2.56 -6.98 6.39
N ALA A 19 2.55 -7.24 7.70
CA ALA A 19 3.70 -7.03 8.57
C ALA A 19 4.90 -7.91 8.18
N ALA A 20 4.66 -9.19 7.88
CA ALA A 20 5.69 -10.11 7.42
C ALA A 20 6.29 -9.64 6.08
N LEU A 21 5.45 -9.28 5.10
CA LEU A 21 5.91 -8.77 3.81
C LEU A 21 6.68 -7.44 3.95
N ALA A 22 6.21 -6.52 4.80
CA ALA A 22 6.92 -5.26 5.04
C ALA A 22 8.32 -5.53 5.61
N GLY A 23 8.43 -6.45 6.58
CA GLY A 23 9.72 -6.90 7.11
C GLY A 23 10.63 -7.51 6.03
N LEU A 24 10.10 -8.41 5.21
CA LEU A 24 10.86 -9.04 4.12
C LEU A 24 11.36 -8.01 3.09
N VAL A 25 10.53 -7.04 2.70
CA VAL A 25 10.93 -5.96 1.77
C VAL A 25 12.05 -5.11 2.37
N ILE A 26 11.98 -4.78 3.66
CA ILE A 26 13.03 -4.01 4.35
C ILE A 26 14.34 -4.81 4.41
N VAL A 27 14.30 -6.10 4.75
CA VAL A 27 15.49 -6.97 4.79
C VAL A 27 16.11 -7.13 3.41
N ALA A 28 15.30 -7.35 2.37
CA ALA A 28 15.79 -7.45 0.99
C ALA A 28 16.40 -6.12 0.49
N SER A 29 15.86 -4.99 0.95
CA SER A 29 16.37 -3.66 0.62
C SER A 29 17.67 -3.34 1.36
N SER A 30 17.85 -3.83 2.60
CA SER A 30 19.04 -3.53 3.40
C SER A 30 20.30 -4.19 2.84
N VAL A 31 20.19 -5.42 2.33
CA VAL A 31 21.33 -6.14 1.73
C VAL A 31 21.75 -5.57 0.37
N ASN A 32 20.87 -4.84 -0.31
CA ASN A 32 21.10 -4.22 -1.61
C ASN A 32 21.15 -2.68 -1.55
N ILE A 33 21.27 -2.10 -0.35
CA ILE A 33 21.03 -0.67 -0.15
C ILE A 33 21.97 0.21 -0.97
N ALA A 34 23.23 -0.21 -1.14
CA ALA A 34 24.23 0.55 -1.88
C ALA A 34 23.87 0.72 -3.37
N GLU A 35 23.16 -0.24 -3.98
CA GLU A 35 22.69 -0.12 -5.36
C GLU A 35 21.36 0.64 -5.43
N ILE A 36 20.45 0.37 -4.49
CA ILE A 36 19.13 1.02 -4.44
C ILE A 36 19.27 2.55 -4.36
N ILE A 37 20.17 3.06 -3.51
CA ILE A 37 20.35 4.51 -3.32
C ILE A 37 20.97 5.22 -4.54
N LYS A 38 21.58 4.48 -5.49
CA LYS A 38 22.10 5.07 -6.73
C LYS A 38 20.98 5.42 -7.70
N SER A 39 19.81 4.79 -7.55
CA SER A 39 18.64 5.02 -8.39
C SER A 39 17.50 5.65 -7.59
N ASN A 40 17.19 6.91 -7.93
CA ASN A 40 16.07 7.64 -7.33
C ASN A 40 14.72 6.97 -7.63
N THR A 41 14.54 6.38 -8.82
CA THR A 41 13.29 5.69 -9.20
C THR A 41 13.09 4.40 -8.41
N LEU A 42 14.15 3.62 -8.19
CA LEU A 42 14.10 2.42 -7.35
C LEU A 42 13.76 2.77 -5.90
N THR A 43 14.48 3.74 -5.34
CA THR A 43 14.27 4.20 -3.97
C THR A 43 12.84 4.67 -3.74
N ALA A 44 12.32 5.52 -4.63
CA ALA A 44 10.97 6.06 -4.50
C ALA A 44 9.89 4.98 -4.64
N ARG A 45 10.07 4.00 -5.52
CA ARG A 45 9.14 2.87 -5.68
C ARG A 45 9.10 1.95 -4.48
N LEU A 46 10.26 1.60 -3.92
CA LEU A 46 10.34 0.80 -2.70
C LEU A 46 9.67 1.53 -1.52
N ALA A 47 9.92 2.83 -1.38
CA ALA A 47 9.26 3.65 -0.36
C ALA A 47 7.73 3.63 -0.51
N ALA A 48 7.21 3.78 -1.74
CA ALA A 48 5.77 3.72 -2.00
C ALA A 48 5.17 2.33 -1.71
N ALA A 49 5.88 1.25 -2.06
CA ALA A 49 5.45 -0.11 -1.75
C ALA A 49 5.39 -0.38 -0.24
N ILE A 50 6.41 0.05 0.51
CA ILE A 50 6.42 -0.04 1.98
C ILE A 50 5.27 0.78 2.57
N ALA A 51 5.05 2.01 2.08
CA ALA A 51 3.94 2.85 2.54
C ALA A 51 2.58 2.21 2.29
N ALA A 52 2.38 1.52 1.16
CA ALA A 52 1.15 0.78 0.87
C ALA A 52 0.95 -0.42 1.81
N LEU A 53 2.01 -1.16 2.15
CA LEU A 53 1.95 -2.23 3.15
C LEU A 53 1.64 -1.68 4.55
N VAL A 54 2.29 -0.57 4.94
CA VAL A 54 2.02 0.09 6.22
C VAL A 54 0.58 0.60 6.30
N LEU A 55 0.05 1.18 5.21
CA LEU A 55 -1.37 1.51 5.12
C LEU A 55 -2.23 0.29 5.40
N ALA A 56 -1.96 -0.84 4.73
CA ALA A 56 -2.71 -2.07 4.97
C ALA A 56 -2.62 -2.56 6.42
N ILE A 57 -1.42 -2.53 7.02
CA ILE A 57 -1.21 -2.86 8.45
C ILE A 57 -2.08 -1.98 9.34
N ILE A 58 -2.12 -0.66 9.10
CA ILE A 58 -2.92 0.28 9.89
C ILE A 58 -4.41 -0.03 9.72
N VAL A 59 -4.89 -0.24 8.49
CA VAL A 59 -6.31 -0.56 8.25
C VAL A 59 -6.69 -1.85 8.98
N THR A 60 -5.96 -2.94 8.76
CA THR A 60 -6.28 -4.23 9.37
C THR A 60 -6.06 -4.25 10.87
N GLY A 61 -5.04 -3.53 11.37
CA GLY A 61 -4.75 -3.43 12.80
C GLY A 61 -5.78 -2.60 13.56
N VAL A 62 -6.21 -1.46 13.01
CA VAL A 62 -7.30 -0.66 13.61
C VAL A 62 -8.63 -1.38 13.51
N GLY A 63 -8.84 -2.20 12.49
CA GLY A 63 -9.99 -3.10 12.37
C GLY A 63 -10.11 -4.15 13.48
N LEU A 64 -9.07 -4.32 14.32
CA LEU A 64 -9.08 -5.20 15.50
C LEU A 64 -9.25 -4.44 16.82
N VAL A 65 -9.22 -3.11 16.80
CA VAL A 65 -9.39 -2.30 18.01
C VAL A 65 -10.85 -2.41 18.47
N PRO A 66 -11.10 -2.83 19.72
CA PRO A 66 -12.47 -2.92 20.23
C PRO A 66 -13.13 -1.54 20.27
N ASP A 67 -14.44 -1.52 20.09
CA ASP A 67 -15.28 -0.31 20.14
C ASP A 67 -14.91 0.80 19.14
N VAL A 68 -14.21 0.46 18.05
CA VAL A 68 -13.97 1.43 16.96
C VAL A 68 -15.26 1.68 16.18
N GLY A 69 -15.69 2.94 16.15
CA GLY A 69 -16.85 3.36 15.35
C GLY A 69 -16.57 3.28 13.84
N ILE A 70 -17.62 3.07 13.04
CA ILE A 70 -17.48 2.98 11.57
C ILE A 70 -16.93 4.28 10.96
N LEU A 71 -17.34 5.43 11.51
CA LEU A 71 -16.88 6.75 11.08
C LEU A 71 -15.42 7.00 11.47
N SER A 72 -15.03 6.68 12.70
CA SER A 72 -13.63 6.83 13.13
C SER A 72 -12.72 5.90 12.35
N TYR A 73 -13.16 4.68 12.05
CA TYR A 73 -12.45 3.76 11.17
C TYR A 73 -12.29 4.35 9.77
N GLY A 74 -13.36 4.87 9.16
CA GLY A 74 -13.31 5.55 7.86
C GLY A 74 -12.34 6.74 7.83
N VAL A 75 -12.29 7.55 8.90
CA VAL A 75 -11.34 8.67 9.05
C VAL A 75 -9.90 8.16 9.12
N VAL A 76 -9.62 7.12 9.91
CA VAL A 76 -8.27 6.53 10.01
C VAL A 76 -7.80 6.00 8.66
N ILE A 77 -8.66 5.27 7.93
CA ILE A 77 -8.34 4.81 6.57
C ILE A 77 -8.04 6.02 5.68
N GLY A 78 -8.87 7.07 5.73
CA GLY A 78 -8.69 8.28 4.92
C GLY A 78 -7.36 8.98 5.18
N VAL A 79 -7.04 9.25 6.44
CA VAL A 79 -5.77 9.91 6.84
C VAL A 79 -4.57 9.06 6.43
N SER A 80 -4.61 7.75 6.71
CA SER A 80 -3.53 6.83 6.35
C SER A 80 -3.34 6.74 4.84
N THR A 81 -4.44 6.76 4.08
CA THR A 81 -4.42 6.75 2.61
C THR A 81 -3.80 8.01 2.06
N LEU A 82 -4.11 9.18 2.63
CA LEU A 82 -3.50 10.45 2.24
C LEU A 82 -1.99 10.43 2.47
N LEU A 83 -1.53 9.90 3.62
CA LEU A 83 -0.10 9.76 3.90
C LEU A 83 0.59 8.82 2.90
N ALA A 84 0.01 7.65 2.62
CA ALA A 84 0.56 6.72 1.63
C ALA A 84 0.55 7.31 0.20
N ALA A 85 -0.49 8.09 -0.14
CA ALA A 85 -0.59 8.76 -1.43
C ALA A 85 0.54 9.77 -1.67
N ILE A 86 1.08 10.42 -0.63
CA ILE A 86 2.24 11.31 -0.76
C ILE A 86 3.44 10.55 -1.33
N PHE A 87 3.73 9.36 -0.81
CA PHE A 87 4.82 8.51 -1.33
C PHE A 87 4.54 8.04 -2.75
N GLN A 88 3.30 7.65 -3.06
CA GLN A 88 2.93 7.19 -4.40
C GLN A 88 3.02 8.32 -5.45
N VAL A 89 2.58 9.53 -5.10
CA VAL A 89 2.70 10.71 -5.97
C VAL A 89 4.16 11.10 -6.14
N HIS A 90 4.96 11.05 -5.08
CA HIS A 90 6.40 11.27 -5.16
C HIS A 90 7.07 10.28 -6.12
N ALA A 91 6.82 8.98 -5.95
CA ALA A 91 7.35 7.95 -6.85
C ALA A 91 6.94 8.18 -8.30
N THR A 92 5.68 8.51 -8.55
CA THR A 92 5.17 8.81 -9.88
C THR A 92 5.87 10.03 -10.50
N ARG A 93 6.10 11.09 -9.71
CA ARG A 93 6.83 12.28 -10.17
C ARG A 93 8.29 11.96 -10.49
N VAL A 94 8.98 11.21 -9.65
CA VAL A 94 10.38 10.82 -9.87
C VAL A 94 10.50 9.97 -11.15
N ILE A 95 9.60 9.02 -11.35
CA ILE A 95 9.52 8.20 -12.56
C ILE A 95 9.20 9.05 -13.80
N ALA A 96 8.31 10.03 -13.69
CA ALA A 96 7.92 10.88 -14.81
C ALA A 96 9.05 11.80 -15.29
N HIS A 97 9.90 12.28 -14.38
CA HIS A 97 11.03 13.15 -14.69
C HIS A 97 12.30 12.38 -15.10
N ASP A 98 12.26 11.05 -15.09
CA ASP A 98 13.38 10.22 -15.56
C ASP A 98 13.48 10.31 -17.11
N PRO A 99 14.62 10.75 -17.68
CA PRO A 99 14.79 10.88 -19.13
C PRO A 99 14.80 9.56 -19.91
N ASP A 100 14.87 8.41 -19.23
CA ASP A 100 15.17 7.12 -19.88
C ASP A 100 14.03 6.60 -20.80
N PRO A 101 14.29 6.25 -22.08
CA PRO A 101 13.26 6.00 -23.11
C PRO A 101 12.37 4.74 -22.99
N GLU A 102 12.50 3.86 -22.00
CA GLU A 102 11.68 2.64 -21.85
C GLU A 102 10.23 2.90 -21.37
N HIS A 103 9.50 3.74 -22.11
CA HIS A 103 8.25 4.41 -21.72
C HIS A 103 7.01 3.51 -21.55
N VAL A 104 6.98 2.29 -22.11
CA VAL A 104 5.77 1.43 -22.08
C VAL A 104 5.54 0.83 -20.69
N ALA A 105 6.61 0.54 -19.94
CA ALA A 105 6.48 0.00 -18.58
C ALA A 105 6.14 1.06 -17.53
N ARG A 106 6.31 2.35 -17.86
CA ARG A 106 6.20 3.48 -16.92
C ARG A 106 4.76 3.66 -16.41
N VAL A 107 3.78 3.61 -17.31
CA VAL A 107 2.35 3.75 -16.99
C VAL A 107 1.87 2.55 -16.18
N PHE A 108 2.27 1.34 -16.55
CA PHE A 108 1.87 0.13 -15.83
C PHE A 108 2.46 0.08 -14.42
N LYS A 109 3.75 0.43 -14.27
CA LYS A 109 4.42 0.54 -12.95
C LYS A 109 3.74 1.59 -12.06
N ALA A 110 3.36 2.74 -12.61
CA ALA A 110 2.65 3.78 -11.87
C ALA A 110 1.22 3.37 -11.49
N ALA A 111 0.47 2.76 -12.42
CA ALA A 111 -0.90 2.33 -12.21
C ALA A 111 -1.02 1.29 -11.08
N LEU A 112 -0.08 0.34 -11.02
CA LEU A 112 -0.02 -0.67 -9.96
C LEU A 112 0.08 -0.03 -8.57
N GLY A 113 0.95 0.97 -8.37
CA GLY A 113 1.09 1.64 -7.08
C GLY A 113 -0.13 2.47 -6.67
N PHE A 114 -0.92 2.95 -7.63
CA PHE A 114 -2.17 3.67 -7.32
C PHE A 114 -3.35 2.76 -7.00
N ALA A 115 -3.34 1.50 -7.42
CA ALA A 115 -4.45 0.56 -7.19
C ALA A 115 -4.87 0.42 -5.71
N PRO A 116 -3.96 0.21 -4.73
CA PRO A 116 -4.36 0.18 -3.32
C PRO A 116 -4.84 1.54 -2.82
N ILE A 117 -4.21 2.64 -3.27
CA ILE A 117 -4.56 4.00 -2.84
C ILE A 117 -5.98 4.37 -3.24
N THR A 118 -6.37 4.08 -4.49
CA THR A 118 -7.72 4.37 -4.98
C THR A 118 -8.77 3.50 -4.29
N ALA A 119 -8.46 2.21 -4.05
CA ALA A 119 -9.33 1.31 -3.31
C ALA A 119 -9.56 1.80 -1.87
N TYR A 120 -8.50 2.16 -1.13
CA TYR A 120 -8.66 2.67 0.24
C TYR A 120 -9.31 4.04 0.30
N ALA A 121 -9.08 4.92 -0.68
CA ALA A 121 -9.80 6.18 -0.77
C ALA A 121 -11.31 5.94 -0.96
N ALA A 122 -11.69 5.02 -1.85
CA ALA A 122 -13.08 4.64 -2.05
C ALA A 122 -13.69 3.97 -0.80
N ALA A 123 -12.93 3.13 -0.10
CA ALA A 123 -13.35 2.53 1.16
C ALA A 123 -13.60 3.58 2.24
N SER A 124 -12.67 4.53 2.43
CA SER A 124 -12.81 5.62 3.38
C SER A 124 -14.07 6.45 3.09
N LEU A 125 -14.25 6.87 1.84
CA LEU A 125 -15.45 7.61 1.42
C LEU A 125 -16.73 6.82 1.69
N ALA A 126 -16.78 5.54 1.28
CA ALA A 126 -17.93 4.68 1.52
C ALA A 126 -18.27 4.57 3.03
N LEU A 127 -17.27 4.40 3.90
CA LEU A 127 -17.47 4.32 5.34
C LEU A 127 -17.91 5.64 5.97
N LEU A 128 -17.41 6.78 5.48
CA LEU A 128 -17.85 8.11 5.91
C LEU A 128 -19.32 8.38 5.59
N PHE A 129 -19.84 7.79 4.50
CA PHE A 129 -21.26 7.80 4.15
C PHE A 129 -22.05 6.61 4.71
N ALA A 130 -21.47 5.85 5.64
CA ALA A 130 -22.06 4.65 6.27
C ALA A 130 -22.53 3.59 5.26
N ALA A 131 -21.90 3.53 4.08
CA ALA A 131 -22.21 2.53 3.07
C ALA A 131 -21.59 1.18 3.47
N PRO A 132 -22.37 0.08 3.49
CA PRO A 132 -21.92 -1.23 3.99
C PRO A 132 -20.80 -1.84 3.13
N VAL A 133 -20.69 -1.42 1.88
CA VAL A 133 -19.64 -1.84 0.93
C VAL A 133 -18.25 -1.30 1.31
N GLY A 134 -18.15 -0.36 2.24
CA GLY A 134 -16.86 0.23 2.61
C GLY A 134 -15.85 -0.79 3.17
N LEU A 135 -16.32 -1.78 3.94
CA LEU A 135 -15.47 -2.83 4.49
C LEU A 135 -14.97 -3.82 3.43
N THR A 136 -15.81 -4.18 2.46
CA THR A 136 -15.42 -5.07 1.37
C THR A 136 -14.40 -4.38 0.45
N ILE A 137 -14.57 -3.08 0.19
CA ILE A 137 -13.59 -2.29 -0.58
C ILE A 137 -12.27 -2.17 0.19
N ALA A 138 -12.29 -2.00 1.52
CA ALA A 138 -11.07 -2.00 2.33
C ALA A 138 -10.32 -3.34 2.27
N ALA A 139 -11.04 -4.46 2.29
CA ALA A 139 -10.46 -5.79 2.09
C ALA A 139 -9.80 -5.93 0.71
N VAL A 140 -10.46 -5.45 -0.35
CA VAL A 140 -9.88 -5.39 -1.70
C VAL A 140 -8.62 -4.52 -1.73
N GLY A 141 -8.65 -3.34 -1.09
CA GLY A 141 -7.48 -2.46 -0.96
C GLY A 141 -6.30 -3.15 -0.28
N THR A 142 -6.56 -4.00 0.71
CA THR A 142 -5.54 -4.80 1.41
C THR A 142 -4.86 -5.79 0.47
N LEU A 143 -5.65 -6.54 -0.30
CA LEU A 143 -5.11 -7.49 -1.28
C LEU A 143 -4.31 -6.78 -2.38
N LEU A 144 -4.83 -5.64 -2.87
CA LEU A 144 -4.12 -4.83 -3.87
C LEU A 144 -2.80 -4.28 -3.32
N ALA A 145 -2.72 -3.90 -2.05
CA ALA A 145 -1.50 -3.44 -1.42
C ALA A 145 -0.43 -4.54 -1.38
N ILE A 146 -0.83 -5.76 -1.01
CA ILE A 146 0.04 -6.95 -1.01
C ILE A 146 0.56 -7.23 -2.42
N VAL A 147 -0.33 -7.36 -3.41
CA VAL A 147 0.05 -7.66 -4.80
C VAL A 147 0.99 -6.59 -5.35
N SER A 148 0.66 -5.32 -5.14
CA SER A 148 1.47 -4.20 -5.61
C SER A 148 2.86 -4.22 -4.97
N ALA A 149 2.96 -4.46 -3.67
CA ALA A 149 4.24 -4.52 -2.97
C ALA A 149 5.10 -5.69 -3.42
N ILE A 150 4.51 -6.88 -3.64
CA ILE A 150 5.23 -8.05 -4.17
C ILE A 150 5.80 -7.74 -5.55
N VAL A 151 4.98 -7.20 -6.47
CA VAL A 151 5.43 -6.87 -7.82
C VAL A 151 6.53 -5.81 -7.79
N VAL A 152 6.37 -4.75 -7.00
CA VAL A 152 7.39 -3.69 -6.88
C VAL A 152 8.69 -4.24 -6.30
N SER A 153 8.62 -5.04 -5.23
CA SER A 153 9.80 -5.65 -4.60
C SER A 153 10.53 -6.60 -5.54
N TRP A 154 9.80 -7.43 -6.30
CA TRP A 154 10.39 -8.34 -7.28
C TRP A 154 11.09 -7.56 -8.40
N VAL A 155 10.43 -6.55 -8.96
CA VAL A 155 11.03 -5.72 -10.02
C VAL A 155 12.27 -4.99 -9.50
N ALA A 156 12.24 -4.46 -8.27
CA ALA A 156 13.41 -3.80 -7.69
C ALA A 156 14.60 -4.76 -7.54
N LEU A 157 14.36 -6.01 -7.12
CA LEU A 157 15.41 -7.04 -7.03
C LEU A 157 16.01 -7.37 -8.40
N VAL A 158 15.17 -7.50 -9.44
CA VAL A 158 15.64 -7.78 -10.80
C VAL A 158 16.43 -6.60 -11.37
N GLU A 159 15.98 -5.36 -11.12
CA GLU A 159 16.65 -4.14 -11.59
C GLU A 159 17.99 -3.90 -10.89
N VAL A 160 18.20 -4.36 -9.65
CA VAL A 160 19.49 -4.29 -8.94
C VAL A 160 20.52 -5.31 -9.48
N LEU A 161 20.06 -6.45 -9.99
CA LEU A 161 20.93 -7.52 -10.50
C LEU A 161 21.31 -7.37 -11.99
N ARG A 162 20.74 -6.38 -12.68
CA ARG A 162 21.05 -6.06 -14.07
C ARG A 162 22.18 -5.06 -14.16
#